data_AF-A0A4D4KBI4-F1
#
_entry.id   AF-A0A4D4KBI4-F1
#
_cell.length_a   1.000
_cell.length_b   1.000
_cell.length_c   1.000
_cell.angle_alpha   90.00
_cell.angle_beta   90.00
_cell.angle_gamma   90.00
#
_symmetry.space_group_name_H-M   'P 1'
#
loop_
_entity.id
_entity.type
_entity.pdbx_description
1 polymer ?
#
loop_
_entity_poly.entity_id
_entity_poly.type
_entity_poly.pdbx_seq_one_letter_code
_entity_poly.pdbx_strand_id
1 'polypeptide(L)' 'MDRLADLAEAADDLGELSELLDEGSMHAGFLLTRRAAAAGAVRELQRIADAGYDEAGNELDRLLRAPADGQGD' A
#
# COMPACT_ATOMS: atom_id res chain seq x y z
N MET A 1 -15.88 6.49 -5.84
CA MET A 1 -14.58 5.79 -5.86
C MET A 1 -14.57 4.62 -4.88
N ASP A 2 -15.06 4.80 -3.65
CA ASP A 2 -14.87 3.80 -2.58
C ASP A 2 -15.42 2.41 -2.91
N ARG A 3 -16.64 2.30 -3.46
CA ARG A 3 -17.21 1.00 -3.87
C ARG A 3 -16.40 0.27 -4.96
N LEU A 4 -15.71 1.01 -5.84
CA LEU A 4 -14.88 0.40 -6.88
C LEU A 4 -13.60 -0.14 -6.27
N ALA A 5 -12.99 0.61 -5.35
CA ALA A 5 -11.82 0.14 -4.61
C ALA A 5 -12.14 -1.09 -3.73
N ASP A 6 -13.31 -1.14 -3.08
CA ASP A 6 -13.75 -2.34 -2.35
C ASP A 6 -13.90 -3.56 -3.27
N LEU A 7 -14.46 -3.36 -4.48
CA LEU A 7 -14.63 -4.44 -5.45
C LEU A 7 -13.30 -4.93 -6.00
N ALA A 8 -12.40 -4.01 -6.32
CA ALA A 8 -11.06 -4.30 -6.80
C ALA A 8 -10.24 -5.06 -5.74
N GLU A 9 -10.33 -4.64 -4.47
CA GLU A 9 -9.72 -5.39 -3.37
C GLU A 9 -10.28 -6.81 -3.25
N ALA A 10 -11.61 -6.95 -3.23
CA ALA A 10 -12.24 -8.26 -3.12
C ALA A 10 -11.90 -9.18 -4.31
N ALA A 11 -11.58 -8.60 -5.48
CA ALA A 11 -11.14 -9.30 -6.68
C ALA A 11 -9.62 -9.54 -6.73
N ASP A 12 -8.84 -9.06 -5.76
CA ASP A 12 -7.38 -9.02 -5.77
C ASP A 12 -6.79 -8.24 -6.97
N ASP A 13 -7.55 -7.30 -7.52
CA ASP A 13 -7.18 -6.54 -8.72
C ASP A 13 -6.32 -5.32 -8.36
N LEU A 14 -5.02 -5.56 -8.31
CA LEU A 14 -4.02 -4.52 -8.05
C LEU A 14 -3.89 -3.51 -9.18
N GLY A 15 -4.24 -3.89 -10.42
CA GLY A 15 -4.21 -2.98 -11.56
C GLY A 15 -5.25 -1.89 -11.36
N GLU A 16 -6.49 -2.30 -11.14
CA GLU A 16 -7.61 -1.39 -10.89
C GLU A 16 -7.38 -0.54 -9.64
N LEU A 17 -6.86 -1.11 -8.54
CA LEU A 17 -6.51 -0.33 -7.36
C LEU A 17 -5.42 0.71 -7.63
N SER A 18 -4.42 0.40 -8.47
CA SER A 18 -3.38 1.34 -8.87
C SER A 18 -3.94 2.45 -9.75
N GLU A 19 -4.85 2.15 -10.67
CA GLU A 19 -5.51 3.16 -11.51
C GLU A 19 -6.35 4.10 -10.64
N LEU A 20 -7.13 3.57 -9.70
CA LEU A 20 -7.90 4.37 -8.75
C LEU A 20 -7.00 5.24 -7.86
N LEU A 21 -5.83 4.72 -7.46
CA LEU A 21 -4.82 5.49 -6.73
C LEU A 21 -4.31 6.67 -7.55
N ASP A 22 -3.95 6.43 -8.82
CA ASP A 22 -3.44 7.44 -9.75
C ASP A 22 -4.51 8.51 -10.07
N GLU A 23 -5.80 8.14 -10.01
CA GLU A 23 -6.94 9.06 -10.08
C GLU A 23 -7.21 9.84 -8.77
N GLY A 24 -6.48 9.54 -7.69
CA GLY A 24 -6.57 10.22 -6.40
C GLY A 24 -7.57 9.61 -5.40
N SER A 25 -7.91 8.33 -5.55
CA SER A 25 -8.80 7.63 -4.62
C SER A 25 -8.12 7.36 -3.27
N MET A 26 -8.55 8.09 -2.24
CA MET A 26 -8.04 7.91 -0.87
C MET A 26 -8.20 6.45 -0.37
N HIS A 27 -9.34 5.84 -0.68
CA HIS A 27 -9.65 4.47 -0.26
C HIS A 27 -8.77 3.42 -0.96
N ALA A 28 -8.50 3.59 -2.26
CA ALA A 28 -7.57 2.72 -2.97
C ALA A 28 -6.16 2.79 -2.37
N GLY A 29 -5.67 4.00 -2.07
CA GLY A 29 -4.37 4.17 -1.42
C GLY A 29 -4.30 3.57 -0.02
N PHE A 30 -5.36 3.64 0.78
CA PHE A 30 -5.43 2.95 2.07
C PHE A 30 -5.35 1.42 1.92
N LEU A 31 -6.11 0.84 0.98
CA LEU A 31 -6.12 -0.60 0.76
C LEU A 31 -4.77 -1.12 0.24
N LEU A 32 -4.17 -0.42 -0.73
CA LEU A 32 -2.83 -0.74 -1.24
C LEU A 32 -1.77 -0.61 -0.14
N THR A 33 -1.85 0.42 0.70
CA THR A 33 -0.93 0.62 1.84
C THR A 33 -0.99 -0.55 2.81
N ARG A 34 -2.19 -0.92 3.25
CA ARG A 34 -2.39 -2.02 4.20
C ARG A 34 -1.88 -3.35 3.63
N ARG A 35 -2.12 -3.61 2.35
CA ARG A 35 -1.64 -4.82 1.66
C ARG A 35 -0.11 -4.82 1.56
N ALA A 36 0.48 -3.73 1.10
CA ALA A 36 1.92 -3.61 0.93
C ALA A 36 2.66 -3.70 2.28
N ALA A 37 2.11 -3.12 3.34
CA ALA A 37 2.61 -3.25 4.70
C ALA A 37 2.57 -4.71 5.18
N ALA A 38 1.45 -5.41 4.97
CA ALA A 38 1.33 -6.83 5.32
C ALA A 38 2.31 -7.73 4.54
N ALA A 39 2.61 -7.40 3.29
CA ALA A 39 3.54 -8.12 2.44
C ALA A 39 5.02 -7.71 2.65
N GLY A 40 5.30 -6.65 3.42
CA GLY A 40 6.64 -6.08 3.54
C GLY A 40 7.15 -5.44 2.22
N ALA A 41 6.24 -5.03 1.34
CA ALA A 41 6.54 -4.50 0.02
C ALA A 41 7.01 -3.04 0.07
N VAL A 42 8.25 -2.82 0.49
CA VAL A 42 8.89 -1.49 0.65
C VAL A 42 8.76 -0.62 -0.62
N ARG A 43 8.97 -1.20 -1.81
CA ARG A 43 8.87 -0.45 -3.08
C ARG A 43 7.46 0.05 -3.37
N GLU A 44 6.46 -0.74 -2.99
CA GLU A 44 5.06 -0.40 -3.24
C GLU A 44 4.60 0.67 -2.25
N LEU A 45 4.96 0.53 -0.97
CA LEU A 45 4.74 1.59 0.02
C LEU A 45 5.40 2.91 -0.37
N GLN A 46 6.63 2.87 -0.92
CA GLN A 46 7.29 4.08 -1.41
C GLN A 46 6.52 4.73 -2.55
N ARG A 47 6.06 3.96 -3.54
CA ARG A 47 5.23 4.49 -4.63
C ARG A 47 3.95 5.16 -4.12
N ILE A 48 3.25 4.53 -3.17
CA ILE A 48 2.00 5.08 -2.63
C ILE A 48 2.30 6.36 -1.81
N ALA A 49 3.40 6.38 -1.05
CA ALA A 49 3.84 7.57 -0.34
C ALA A 49 4.20 8.73 -1.30
N ASP A 50 4.88 8.43 -2.42
CA ASP A 50 5.19 9.41 -3.47
C ASP A 50 3.91 9.97 -4.15
N ALA A 51 2.81 9.22 -4.14
CA ALA A 51 1.49 9.70 -4.57
C ALA A 51 0.81 10.60 -3.52
N GLY A 52 1.43 10.84 -2.36
CA GLY A 52 0.96 11.75 -1.32
C GLY A 52 0.23 11.09 -0.15
N TYR A 53 0.37 9.77 0.03
CA TYR A 53 -0.31 9.04 1.10
C TYR A 53 0.59 8.91 2.34
N ASP A 54 0.34 9.74 3.35
CA ASP A 54 1.14 9.79 4.58
C ASP A 54 1.21 8.44 5.33
N GLU A 55 0.11 7.67 5.33
CA GLU A 55 0.06 6.35 5.99
C GLU A 55 1.05 5.37 5.36
N ALA A 56 1.23 5.41 4.04
CA ALA A 56 2.23 4.61 3.35
C ALA A 56 3.66 5.01 3.73
N GLY A 57 3.91 6.31 3.90
CA GLY A 57 5.19 6.83 4.38
C GLY A 57 5.50 6.35 5.81
N ASN A 58 4.50 6.31 6.68
CA ASN A 58 4.65 5.81 8.05
C ASN A 58 4.95 4.31 8.09
N GLU A 59 4.22 3.49 7.33
CA GLU A 59 4.48 2.05 7.25
C GLU A 59 5.83 1.76 6.58
N LEU A 60 6.23 2.55 5.57
CA LEU A 60 7.56 2.47 4.96
C LEU A 60 8.66 2.74 5.99
N ASP A 61 8.58 3.85 6.73
CA ASP A 61 9.54 4.19 7.78
C ASP A 61 9.59 3.09 8.86
N ARG A 62 8.43 2.55 9.25
CA ARG A 62 8.35 1.43 10.19
C ARG A 62 9.07 0.18 9.67
N LEU A 63 8.87 -0.21 8.41
CA LEU A 63 9.53 -1.38 7.83
C LEU A 63 11.03 -1.18 7.66
N LEU A 64 11.48 0.04 7.33
CA LEU A 64 12.90 0.37 7.20
C LEU A 64 13.60 0.46 8.56
N ARG A 65 12.88 0.87 9.61
CA ARG A 65 13.38 0.93 11.00
C ARG A 65 13.27 -0.38 11.73
N ALA A 66 12.35 -1.25 11.32
CA ALA A 66 12.29 -2.60 11.83
C ALA A 66 13.65 -3.25 11.52
N PRO A 67 14.46 -3.60 12.54
CA PRO A 67 15.54 -4.56 12.30
C PRO A 67 14.93 -5.74 11.55
N ALA A 68 15.68 -6.31 10.60
CA ALA A 68 15.33 -7.58 9.96
C ALA A 68 15.40 -8.72 11.00
N ASP A 69 14.68 -8.60 12.11
CA ASP A 69 14.57 -9.56 13.18
C ASP A 69 13.68 -10.70 12.66
N GLY A 70 14.31 -11.65 11.97
CA GLY A 70 13.65 -12.90 11.61
C GLY A 70 14.18 -13.70 10.43
N GLN A 71 15.30 -13.34 9.78
CA GLN A 71 15.97 -14.26 8.85
C GLN A 71 17.37 -14.62 9.35
N GLY A 72 17.39 -15.38 10.43
CA GLY A 72 18.59 -15.97 11.01
C GLY A 72 18.21 -17.22 11.78
N ASP A 73 18.02 -18.33 11.07
CA ASP A 73 18.37 -19.69 11.51
C ASP A 73 18.76 -20.51 10.27
#